data_AF-A0A955IFL5-F1
#
_entry.id   AF-A0A955IFL5-F1
#
_cell.length_a   1.000
_cell.length_b   1.000
_cell.length_c   1.000
_cell.angle_alpha   90.00
_cell.angle_beta   90.00
_cell.angle_gamma   90.00
#
_symmetry.space_group_name_H-M   'P 1'
#
loop_
_entity.id
_entity.type
_entity.pdbx_description
1 polymer ?
#
loop_
_entity_poly.entity_id
_entity_poly.type
_entity_poly.pdbx_seq_one_letter_code
_entity_poly.pdbx_strand_id
1 'polypeptide(L)'
;MTTQNSPRFRIGIGAALPTIASIAVCVGAVDARAATSLDSKRTYLHTSSADSSLNAIPIALAPLGLFPGDRIQIEALGDFDNGPQGDEFKRMVGVFSSSDVLLPANQLHRVPGALEAGVDFVTAPTYFGGEATDIPEDFLVASAEYPGGTICVVIPNGATHLFLAAHDSLYEDNSDPDGDFGYELTLLDACVADFDGSGSVDGGDLGVLLGGWGALSEIGGAGDLDCDGDVDGADLGLLLAAWGPC
;
A
#
# COMPACT_ATOMS: atom_id res chain seq x y z
N MET A 1 -60.40 -58.99 -34.98
CA MET A 1 -59.16 -58.34 -34.49
C MET A 1 -59.27 -56.86 -34.86
N THR A 2 -59.98 -56.04 -34.08
CA THR A 2 -59.45 -55.12 -33.03
C THR A 2 -58.48 -54.08 -33.64
N THR A 3 -58.75 -52.78 -33.68
CA THR A 3 -58.94 -51.86 -32.54
C THR A 3 -59.34 -50.44 -33.00
N GLN A 4 -59.81 -49.65 -32.02
CA GLN A 4 -60.31 -48.26 -32.03
C GLN A 4 -59.33 -47.18 -32.53
N ASN A 5 -59.88 -46.03 -32.95
CA ASN A 5 -59.24 -44.72 -32.72
C ASN A 5 -60.26 -43.55 -32.67
N SER A 6 -60.22 -42.80 -31.58
CA SER A 6 -61.00 -41.60 -31.26
C SER A 6 -60.21 -40.31 -31.58
N PRO A 7 -60.85 -39.13 -31.69
CA PRO A 7 -60.26 -37.94 -32.32
C PRO A 7 -59.48 -37.04 -31.34
N ARG A 8 -58.49 -36.31 -31.89
CA ARG A 8 -57.63 -35.36 -31.15
C ARG A 8 -58.20 -33.92 -31.20
N PHE A 9 -58.43 -33.35 -30.02
CA PHE A 9 -58.72 -31.93 -29.78
C PHE A 9 -57.38 -31.16 -29.70
N ARG A 10 -57.23 -30.05 -30.43
CA ARG A 10 -56.05 -29.16 -30.37
C ARG A 10 -56.36 -27.98 -29.44
N ILE A 11 -55.59 -27.85 -28.35
CA ILE A 11 -55.54 -26.64 -27.51
C ILE A 11 -54.23 -25.92 -27.82
N GLY A 12 -54.32 -24.67 -28.26
CA GLY A 12 -53.18 -23.78 -28.40
C GLY A 12 -52.83 -23.16 -27.05
N ILE A 13 -51.55 -23.24 -26.66
CA ILE A 13 -50.99 -22.54 -25.52
C ILE A 13 -49.91 -21.62 -26.07
N GLY A 14 -50.13 -20.30 -25.95
CA GLY A 14 -49.13 -19.28 -26.24
C GLY A 14 -48.01 -19.33 -25.21
N ALA A 15 -46.76 -19.44 -25.68
CA ALA A 15 -45.58 -19.36 -24.85
C ALA A 15 -45.28 -17.90 -24.52
N ALA A 16 -45.38 -17.53 -23.25
CA ALA A 16 -44.79 -16.29 -22.73
C ALA A 16 -43.29 -16.53 -22.47
N LEU A 17 -42.44 -15.73 -23.09
CA LEU A 17 -40.99 -15.67 -22.82
C LEU A 17 -40.77 -14.97 -21.48
N PRO A 18 -39.96 -15.51 -20.55
CA PRO A 18 -39.63 -14.80 -19.31
C PRO A 18 -38.58 -13.73 -19.62
N THR A 19 -38.89 -12.49 -19.27
CA THR A 19 -37.93 -11.39 -19.17
C THR A 19 -36.96 -11.72 -18.05
N ILE A 20 -35.68 -11.93 -18.37
CA ILE A 20 -34.62 -12.05 -17.39
C ILE A 20 -34.39 -10.66 -16.82
N ALA A 21 -34.77 -10.44 -15.57
CA ALA A 21 -34.33 -9.28 -14.81
C ALA A 21 -32.85 -9.46 -14.49
N SER A 22 -31.99 -8.68 -15.15
CA SER A 22 -30.59 -8.57 -14.75
C SER A 22 -30.54 -7.93 -13.36
N ILE A 23 -30.23 -8.75 -12.35
CA ILE A 23 -29.84 -8.25 -11.04
C ILE A 23 -28.45 -7.67 -11.22
N ALA A 24 -28.36 -6.34 -11.33
CA ALA A 24 -27.13 -5.63 -11.10
C ALA A 24 -26.78 -5.85 -9.62
N VAL A 25 -25.85 -6.76 -9.36
CA VAL A 25 -25.17 -6.83 -8.07
C VAL A 25 -24.24 -5.62 -8.06
N CYS A 26 -24.65 -4.55 -7.39
CA CYS A 26 -23.69 -3.55 -6.96
C CYS A 26 -22.78 -4.26 -5.95
N VAL A 27 -21.59 -4.67 -6.39
CA VAL A 27 -20.50 -4.95 -5.46
C VAL A 27 -20.15 -3.58 -4.90
N GLY A 28 -20.69 -3.23 -3.73
CA GLY A 28 -20.14 -2.13 -2.97
C GLY A 28 -18.68 -2.46 -2.70
N ALA A 29 -17.77 -1.54 -2.99
CA ALA A 29 -16.39 -1.63 -2.57
C ALA A 29 -16.37 -1.97 -1.08
N VAL A 30 -15.78 -3.12 -0.74
CA VAL A 30 -15.55 -3.50 0.65
C VAL A 30 -14.36 -2.70 1.14
N ASP A 31 -14.60 -1.43 1.46
CA ASP A 31 -13.61 -0.49 1.99
C ASP A 31 -13.50 -0.68 3.51
N ALA A 32 -13.06 -1.87 3.93
CA ALA A 32 -12.67 -2.13 5.30
C ALA A 32 -11.15 -2.13 5.36
N ARG A 33 -10.58 -0.93 5.36
CA ARG A 33 -9.17 -0.69 5.61
C ARG A 33 -8.89 -1.05 7.07
N ALA A 34 -8.11 -2.10 7.29
CA ALA A 34 -7.86 -2.60 8.63
C ALA A 34 -6.49 -2.13 9.09
N ALA A 35 -6.48 -1.16 10.01
CA ALA A 35 -5.30 -0.80 10.79
C ALA A 35 -4.65 -2.06 11.38
N THR A 36 -3.35 -2.22 11.13
CA THR A 36 -2.56 -3.33 11.64
C THR A 36 -1.54 -2.78 12.62
N SER A 37 -1.53 -3.29 13.85
CA SER A 37 -0.56 -2.88 14.86
C SER A 37 0.84 -3.31 14.48
N LEU A 38 1.82 -2.47 14.82
CA LEU A 38 3.24 -2.70 14.59
C LEU A 38 3.98 -2.62 15.92
N ASP A 39 4.81 -3.61 16.21
CA ASP A 39 5.63 -3.63 17.41
C ASP A 39 6.86 -2.73 17.17
N SER A 40 6.93 -1.59 17.85
CA SER A 40 7.99 -0.58 17.65
C SER A 40 9.40 -1.09 17.98
N LYS A 41 9.55 -2.25 18.64
CA LYS A 41 10.85 -2.92 18.86
C LYS A 41 11.32 -3.77 17.68
N ARG A 42 10.45 -4.00 16.71
CA ARG A 42 10.75 -4.86 15.56
C ARG A 42 11.32 -4.04 14.42
N THR A 43 12.43 -4.52 13.87
CA THR A 43 13.06 -3.90 12.70
C THR A 43 13.59 -4.92 11.72
N TYR A 44 13.62 -4.51 10.45
CA TYR A 44 14.34 -5.20 9.39
C TYR A 44 15.74 -4.61 9.19
N LEU A 45 16.05 -3.47 9.80
CA LEU A 45 17.36 -2.84 9.73
C LEU A 45 18.38 -3.62 10.56
N HIS A 46 19.65 -3.40 10.23
CA HIS A 46 20.77 -3.83 11.06
C HIS A 46 20.71 -3.16 12.43
N THR A 47 21.01 -3.92 13.49
CA THR A 47 21.13 -3.38 14.85
C THR A 47 22.42 -3.87 15.49
N SER A 48 22.95 -3.04 16.40
CA SER A 48 24.17 -3.38 17.11
C SER A 48 23.93 -4.59 18.01
N SER A 49 24.97 -5.39 18.25
CA SER A 49 24.89 -6.53 19.19
C SER A 49 24.52 -6.16 20.64
N ALA A 50 24.56 -4.87 20.98
CA ALA A 50 24.15 -4.34 22.28
C ALA A 50 22.66 -3.95 22.32
N ASP A 51 21.96 -3.96 21.20
CA ASP A 51 20.53 -3.67 21.10
C ASP A 51 19.72 -4.98 21.08
N SER A 52 18.78 -5.12 22.01
CA SER A 52 17.87 -6.26 22.12
C SER A 52 16.64 -6.18 21.20
N SER A 53 16.80 -5.56 20.02
CA SER A 53 15.79 -5.47 18.96
C SER A 53 15.13 -6.81 18.59
N LEU A 54 13.89 -6.75 18.12
CA LEU A 54 13.17 -7.89 17.59
C LEU A 54 13.19 -7.89 16.06
N ASN A 55 12.97 -9.06 15.46
CA ASN A 55 12.85 -9.17 14.01
C ASN A 55 11.49 -8.65 13.52
N ALA A 56 11.51 -7.80 12.49
CA ALA A 56 10.32 -7.45 11.71
C ALA A 56 9.60 -8.70 11.20
N ILE A 57 8.27 -8.60 11.14
CA ILE A 57 7.41 -9.65 10.58
C ILE A 57 7.15 -9.28 9.13
N PRO A 58 7.54 -10.12 8.15
CA PRO A 58 7.26 -9.85 6.74
C PRO A 58 5.76 -9.84 6.48
N ILE A 59 5.30 -8.83 5.77
CA ILE A 59 3.89 -8.67 5.36
C ILE A 59 3.75 -9.30 3.99
N ALA A 60 3.08 -10.45 3.90
CA ALA A 60 2.80 -11.10 2.63
C ALA A 60 1.76 -10.30 1.83
N LEU A 61 2.09 -9.91 0.60
CA LEU A 61 1.25 -9.03 -0.22
C LEU A 61 0.05 -9.77 -0.85
N ALA A 62 0.29 -10.98 -1.36
CA ALA A 62 -0.74 -11.73 -2.11
C ALA A 62 -2.00 -12.05 -1.29
N PRO A 63 -1.94 -12.44 0.01
CA PRO A 63 -3.15 -12.62 0.83
C PRO A 63 -3.96 -11.33 1.05
N LEU A 64 -3.35 -10.16 0.90
CA LEU A 64 -4.01 -8.86 0.97
C LEU A 64 -4.60 -8.43 -0.39
N GLY A 65 -4.40 -9.23 -1.44
CA GLY A 65 -4.82 -8.87 -2.80
C GLY A 65 -3.94 -7.79 -3.43
N LEU A 66 -2.72 -7.60 -2.91
CA LEU A 66 -1.74 -6.64 -3.40
C LEU A 66 -0.71 -7.37 -4.28
N PHE A 67 -0.46 -6.84 -5.47
CA PHE A 67 0.39 -7.45 -6.50
C PHE A 67 1.37 -6.43 -7.09
N PRO A 68 2.50 -6.89 -7.66
CA PRO A 68 3.40 -6.00 -8.39
C PRO A 68 2.69 -5.17 -9.47
N GLY A 69 2.99 -3.86 -9.48
CA GLY A 69 2.34 -2.87 -10.33
C GLY A 69 1.13 -2.19 -9.69
N ASP A 70 0.58 -2.73 -8.60
CA ASP A 70 -0.46 -2.04 -7.85
C ASP A 70 0.11 -0.78 -7.22
N ARG A 71 -0.72 0.26 -7.20
CA ARG A 71 -0.46 1.49 -6.45
C ARG A 71 -1.10 1.35 -5.09
N ILE A 72 -0.31 1.59 -4.04
CA ILE A 72 -0.83 1.53 -2.68
C ILE A 72 -0.48 2.81 -1.94
N GLN A 73 -1.39 3.21 -1.07
CA GLN A 73 -1.11 4.15 -0.01
C GLN A 73 -0.68 3.36 1.23
N ILE A 74 0.42 3.80 1.83
CA ILE A 74 0.90 3.32 3.14
C ILE A 74 0.73 4.47 4.11
N GLU A 75 -0.12 4.28 5.11
CA GLU A 75 -0.32 5.24 6.20
C GLU A 75 0.27 4.67 7.49
N ALA A 76 1.19 5.40 8.11
CA ALA A 76 1.67 5.18 9.45
C ALA A 76 0.63 5.73 10.44
N LEU A 77 0.18 4.85 11.33
CA LEU A 77 -0.80 5.14 12.36
C LEU A 77 -0.13 5.27 13.72
N GLY A 78 -0.76 6.05 14.59
CA GLY A 78 -0.36 6.16 15.98
C GLY A 78 1.02 6.78 16.18
N ASP A 79 1.57 6.62 17.37
CA ASP A 79 2.94 6.99 17.73
C ASP A 79 3.59 5.95 18.62
N PHE A 80 4.89 6.11 18.87
CA PHE A 80 5.60 5.35 19.87
C PHE A 80 6.53 6.27 20.66
N ASP A 81 6.99 5.76 21.81
CA ASP A 81 8.07 6.29 22.63
C ASP A 81 9.39 5.64 22.20
N ASN A 82 10.44 6.43 21.90
CA ASN A 82 11.81 5.92 21.72
C ASN A 82 12.70 6.18 22.94
N GLY A 83 12.08 6.46 24.10
CA GLY A 83 12.71 6.59 25.40
C GLY A 83 13.08 8.04 25.79
N PRO A 84 13.11 8.36 27.11
CA PRO A 84 12.72 7.50 28.23
C PRO A 84 11.22 7.57 28.60
N GLN A 85 10.48 8.58 28.11
CA GLN A 85 9.04 8.79 28.31
C GLN A 85 8.49 9.67 27.18
N GLY A 86 7.42 9.25 26.55
CA GLY A 86 6.72 9.96 25.48
C GLY A 86 5.67 9.06 24.80
N ASP A 87 4.95 9.62 23.83
CA ASP A 87 4.20 8.90 22.79
C ASP A 87 3.99 9.89 21.65
N GLU A 88 5.07 10.13 20.90
CA GLU A 88 5.14 11.30 20.01
C GLU A 88 5.83 11.00 18.68
N PHE A 89 6.50 9.85 18.55
CA PHE A 89 7.25 9.51 17.35
C PHE A 89 6.40 8.70 16.38
N LYS A 90 6.19 9.24 15.18
CA LYS A 90 5.46 8.55 14.10
C LYS A 90 6.39 8.00 13.02
N ARG A 91 7.69 7.84 13.31
CA ARG A 91 8.69 7.57 12.27
C ARG A 91 8.60 6.15 11.78
N MET A 92 8.39 5.96 10.48
CA MET A 92 8.26 4.65 9.86
C MET A 92 9.06 4.58 8.57
N VAL A 93 9.72 3.45 8.36
CA VAL A 93 10.46 3.11 7.14
C VAL A 93 9.98 1.76 6.60
N GLY A 94 10.13 1.57 5.29
CA GLY A 94 9.67 0.37 4.60
C GLY A 94 10.64 -0.11 3.53
N VAL A 95 10.60 -1.41 3.23
CA VAL A 95 11.33 -1.99 2.09
C VAL A 95 10.54 -3.15 1.51
N PHE A 96 10.40 -3.20 0.18
CA PHE A 96 9.82 -4.35 -0.51
C PHE A 96 10.86 -5.45 -0.70
N SER A 97 10.42 -6.69 -0.72
CA SER A 97 11.29 -7.83 -0.99
C SER A 97 10.59 -8.91 -1.80
N SER A 98 11.40 -9.65 -2.56
CA SER A 98 11.00 -10.90 -3.21
C SER A 98 10.99 -12.12 -2.27
N SER A 99 11.34 -11.95 -0.99
CA SER A 99 11.45 -13.01 0.02
C SER A 99 10.85 -12.63 1.37
N ASP A 100 10.39 -13.63 2.14
CA ASP A 100 9.99 -13.52 3.54
C ASP A 100 11.19 -13.67 4.52
N VAL A 101 12.39 -13.91 4.00
CA VAL A 101 13.57 -14.16 4.82
C VAL A 101 14.07 -12.87 5.42
N LEU A 102 14.34 -12.90 6.73
CA LEU A 102 15.08 -11.86 7.43
C LEU A 102 16.31 -12.49 8.10
N LEU A 103 17.50 -12.04 7.69
CA LEU A 103 18.77 -12.53 8.23
C LEU A 103 19.02 -11.97 9.65
N PRO A 104 20.03 -12.45 10.38
CA PRO A 104 20.33 -11.98 11.73
C PRO A 104 20.58 -10.46 11.81
N ALA A 105 20.32 -9.88 12.97
CA ALA A 105 20.31 -8.43 13.17
C ALA A 105 21.66 -7.74 13.03
N ASN A 106 22.75 -8.49 13.13
CA ASN A 106 24.10 -7.98 12.96
C ASN A 106 24.57 -7.94 11.49
N GLN A 107 23.68 -8.15 10.52
CA GLN A 107 23.99 -8.03 9.10
C GLN A 107 23.38 -6.76 8.53
N LEU A 108 24.19 -5.95 7.85
CA LEU A 108 23.75 -4.74 7.15
C LEU A 108 22.64 -5.05 6.13
N HIS A 109 22.92 -5.94 5.17
CA HIS A 109 21.97 -6.31 4.11
C HIS A 109 21.16 -7.54 4.52
N ARG A 110 20.37 -7.40 5.58
CA ARG A 110 19.63 -8.54 6.16
C ARG A 110 18.26 -8.82 5.55
N VAL A 111 17.84 -8.05 4.55
CA VAL A 111 16.63 -8.28 3.74
C VAL A 111 17.04 -8.81 2.36
N PRO A 112 17.11 -10.13 2.15
CA PRO A 112 17.48 -10.68 0.85
C PRO A 112 16.43 -10.32 -0.19
N GLY A 113 16.89 -9.94 -1.38
CA GLY A 113 16.00 -9.61 -2.50
C GLY A 113 15.16 -8.36 -2.23
N ALA A 114 15.70 -7.40 -1.47
CA ALA A 114 15.19 -6.04 -1.38
C ALA A 114 15.00 -5.43 -2.78
N LEU A 115 13.95 -4.64 -2.95
CA LEU A 115 13.51 -4.08 -4.22
C LEU A 115 13.23 -2.60 -4.06
N GLU A 116 13.78 -1.83 -5.00
CA GLU A 116 13.64 -0.38 -5.10
C GLU A 116 12.17 0.06 -5.16
N ALA A 117 11.80 1.03 -4.34
CA ALA A 117 10.46 1.63 -4.31
C ALA A 117 10.45 2.92 -3.50
N GLY A 118 9.59 3.87 -3.90
CA GLY A 118 9.44 5.14 -3.18
C GLY A 118 10.69 6.02 -3.27
N VAL A 119 10.82 6.92 -2.32
CA VAL A 119 11.97 7.83 -2.23
C VAL A 119 13.00 7.25 -1.26
N ASP A 120 14.22 7.06 -1.73
CA ASP A 120 15.36 6.56 -0.96
C ASP A 120 15.48 7.28 0.39
N PHE A 121 15.69 6.51 1.45
CA PHE A 121 15.86 7.06 2.78
C PHE A 121 17.16 6.60 3.45
N VAL A 122 18.10 7.52 3.62
CA VAL A 122 19.35 7.18 4.31
C VAL A 122 19.11 7.03 5.81
N THR A 123 19.10 5.80 6.29
CA THR A 123 18.81 5.51 7.71
C THR A 123 19.96 5.91 8.64
N ALA A 124 19.59 6.37 9.84
CA ALA A 124 20.56 6.77 10.86
C ALA A 124 21.37 5.58 11.42
N PRO A 125 22.67 5.75 11.72
CA PRO A 125 23.49 4.70 12.34
C PRO A 125 22.95 4.24 13.70
N THR A 126 23.35 3.02 14.11
CA THR A 126 22.97 2.46 15.42
C THR A 126 23.45 3.32 16.59
N TYR A 127 22.67 3.40 17.66
CA TYR A 127 23.01 4.16 18.87
C TYR A 127 24.34 3.70 19.47
N PHE A 128 24.47 2.38 19.65
CA PHE A 128 25.73 1.76 20.06
C PHE A 128 26.62 1.54 18.85
N GLY A 129 27.86 2.03 18.92
CA GLY A 129 28.89 1.76 17.92
C GLY A 129 28.82 2.60 16.64
N GLY A 130 27.68 3.26 16.33
CA GLY A 130 27.52 4.04 15.10
C GLY A 130 27.66 3.18 13.85
N GLU A 131 27.12 1.96 13.89
CA GLU A 131 27.17 1.00 12.79
C GLU A 131 26.18 1.42 11.69
N ALA A 132 26.54 1.21 10.43
CA ALA A 132 25.64 1.51 9.31
C ALA A 132 24.39 0.63 9.36
N THR A 133 23.26 1.19 8.97
CA THR A 133 21.93 0.54 8.97
C THR A 133 21.29 0.50 7.60
N ASP A 134 21.77 1.35 6.69
CA ASP A 134 21.20 1.67 5.39
C ASP A 134 21.01 0.48 4.45
N ILE A 135 19.79 0.37 3.92
CA ILE A 135 19.42 -0.50 2.81
C ILE A 135 19.05 0.44 1.65
N PRO A 136 19.82 0.50 0.55
CA PRO A 136 19.58 1.47 -0.51
C PRO A 136 18.18 1.44 -1.11
N GLU A 137 17.53 0.28 -1.10
CA GLU A 137 16.17 0.08 -1.64
C GLU A 137 15.04 0.41 -0.64
N ASP A 138 15.36 0.91 0.56
CA ASP A 138 14.36 1.30 1.55
C ASP A 138 13.85 2.74 1.33
N PHE A 139 12.68 3.02 1.90
CA PHE A 139 12.00 4.30 1.74
C PHE A 139 11.38 4.79 3.04
N LEU A 140 11.20 6.10 3.11
CA LEU A 140 10.56 6.76 4.25
C LEU A 140 9.04 6.76 4.10
N VAL A 141 8.33 6.25 5.10
CA VAL A 141 6.86 6.33 5.18
C VAL A 141 6.43 7.55 5.98
N ALA A 142 7.09 7.81 7.10
CA ALA A 142 6.68 8.86 8.02
C ALA A 142 7.87 9.42 8.79
N SER A 143 7.89 10.74 8.98
CA SER A 143 8.90 11.41 9.81
C SER A 143 8.40 12.73 10.38
N ALA A 144 9.23 13.41 11.18
CA ALA A 144 8.93 14.77 11.62
C ALA A 144 8.92 15.78 10.45
N GLU A 145 9.63 15.50 9.37
CA GLU A 145 9.64 16.31 8.14
C GLU A 145 8.44 15.98 7.24
N TYR A 146 7.89 14.77 7.37
CA TYR A 146 6.70 14.27 6.68
C TYR A 146 5.62 13.85 7.69
N PRO A 147 4.98 14.82 8.38
CA PRO A 147 4.08 14.54 9.50
C PRO A 147 2.74 13.95 9.08
N GLY A 148 2.40 13.99 7.78
CA GLY A 148 1.19 13.37 7.24
C GLY A 148 1.21 11.84 7.35
N GLY A 149 2.40 11.25 7.52
CA GLY A 149 2.57 9.82 7.75
C GLY A 149 2.01 8.92 6.66
N THR A 150 1.72 9.49 5.49
CA THR A 150 1.03 8.82 4.40
C THR A 150 1.84 9.03 3.14
N ILE A 151 2.18 7.94 2.46
CA ILE A 151 2.85 7.97 1.16
C ILE A 151 2.09 7.11 0.17
N CYS A 152 2.25 7.41 -1.12
CA CYS A 152 1.97 6.46 -2.19
C CYS A 152 3.25 5.73 -2.59
N VAL A 153 3.14 4.44 -2.93
CA VAL A 153 4.20 3.67 -3.58
C VAL A 153 3.61 2.72 -4.63
N VAL A 154 4.35 2.47 -5.71
CA VAL A 154 4.07 1.38 -6.66
C VAL A 154 4.76 0.12 -6.15
N ILE A 155 4.03 -0.99 -6.04
CA ILE A 155 4.63 -2.27 -5.64
C ILE A 155 5.61 -2.73 -6.75
N PRO A 156 6.90 -2.89 -6.45
CA PRO A 156 7.89 -3.16 -7.49
C PRO A 156 7.77 -4.57 -8.06
N ASN A 157 8.25 -4.74 -9.30
CA ASN A 157 8.21 -6.03 -9.97
C ASN A 157 8.97 -7.11 -9.17
N GLY A 158 8.30 -8.23 -8.89
CA GLY A 158 8.86 -9.33 -8.12
C GLY A 158 8.69 -9.22 -6.60
N ALA A 159 8.08 -8.13 -6.10
CA ALA A 159 7.75 -8.02 -4.68
C ALA A 159 6.72 -9.07 -4.28
N THR A 160 7.02 -9.77 -3.20
CA THR A 160 6.11 -10.72 -2.55
C THR A 160 5.83 -10.33 -1.11
N HIS A 161 6.73 -9.56 -0.49
CA HIS A 161 6.65 -9.12 0.88
C HIS A 161 6.99 -7.63 1.02
N LEU A 162 6.42 -7.01 2.04
CA LEU A 162 6.80 -5.71 2.55
C LEU A 162 7.31 -5.87 3.99
N PHE A 163 8.37 -5.16 4.34
CA PHE A 163 8.80 -4.98 5.72
C PHE A 163 8.54 -3.54 6.12
N LEU A 164 7.93 -3.34 7.30
CA LEU A 164 7.74 -2.03 7.92
C LEU A 164 8.36 -2.05 9.32
N ALA A 165 8.90 -0.93 9.75
CA ALA A 165 9.48 -0.78 11.07
C ALA A 165 9.42 0.69 11.53
N ALA A 166 9.40 0.88 12.85
CA ALA A 166 9.76 2.17 13.44
C ALA A 166 11.18 2.56 12.99
N HIS A 167 11.42 3.83 12.70
CA HIS A 167 12.77 4.33 12.47
C HIS A 167 13.37 4.88 13.76
N ASP A 168 14.27 4.10 14.36
CA ASP A 168 15.05 4.51 15.52
C ASP A 168 16.47 3.91 15.50
N SER A 169 17.33 4.38 16.40
CA SER A 169 18.74 3.95 16.51
C SER A 169 18.97 2.95 17.66
N LEU A 170 18.01 2.82 18.58
CA LEU A 170 17.97 1.87 19.69
C LEU A 170 16.55 1.32 19.83
N TYR A 171 16.34 0.05 19.52
CA TYR A 171 14.99 -0.51 19.49
C TYR A 171 14.53 -1.11 20.82
N GLU A 172 15.48 -1.48 21.69
CA GLU A 172 15.14 -2.13 22.96
C GLU A 172 14.39 -1.24 23.96
N ASP A 173 14.57 0.08 23.88
CA ASP A 173 13.91 1.09 24.72
C ASP A 173 12.66 1.69 24.08
N ASN A 174 12.32 1.31 22.85
CA ASN A 174 11.04 1.67 22.27
C ASN A 174 9.86 1.14 23.12
N SER A 175 8.77 1.88 23.17
CA SER A 175 7.50 1.39 23.72
C SER A 175 6.32 2.08 23.04
N ASP A 176 5.16 1.44 23.08
CA ASP A 176 3.90 2.00 22.57
C ASP A 176 2.90 1.97 23.74
N PRO A 177 2.86 3.04 24.56
CA PRO A 177 2.05 3.08 25.78
C PRO A 177 0.54 2.96 25.57
N ASP A 178 0.00 3.53 24.49
CA ASP A 178 -1.44 3.53 24.23
C ASP A 178 -1.89 2.45 23.22
N GLY A 179 -0.94 1.82 22.53
CA GLY A 179 -1.14 0.65 21.69
C GLY A 179 -1.64 0.97 20.29
N ASP A 180 -1.41 2.19 19.81
CA ASP A 180 -1.93 2.68 18.54
C ASP A 180 -0.90 2.69 17.39
N PHE A 181 0.38 2.40 17.66
CA PHE A 181 1.41 2.35 16.62
C PHE A 181 1.10 1.24 15.61
N GLY A 182 1.03 1.61 14.34
CA GLY A 182 0.62 0.68 13.31
C GLY A 182 0.70 1.25 11.91
N TYR A 183 0.09 0.53 10.99
CA TYR A 183 -0.02 0.95 9.60
C TYR A 183 -1.34 0.54 8.97
N GLU A 184 -1.68 1.21 7.88
CA GLU A 184 -2.78 0.88 7.00
C GLU A 184 -2.27 0.82 5.56
N LEU A 185 -2.67 -0.23 4.83
CA LEU A 185 -2.39 -0.39 3.41
C LEU A 185 -3.70 -0.23 2.64
N THR A 186 -3.73 0.71 1.70
CA THR A 186 -4.89 0.96 0.84
C THR A 186 -4.49 0.78 -0.60
N LEU A 187 -5.17 -0.12 -1.32
CA LEU A 187 -5.05 -0.22 -2.76
C LEU A 187 -5.69 1.02 -3.41
N LEU A 188 -4.94 1.72 -4.25
CA LEU A 188 -5.45 2.83 -5.03
C LEU A 188 -6.04 2.27 -6.33
N ASP A 189 -7.34 2.54 -6.55
CA ASP A 189 -8.12 1.98 -7.66
C ASP A 189 -7.60 2.44 -9.04
N ALA A 190 -7.95 1.72 -10.10
CA ALA A 190 -7.68 2.10 -11.48
C ALA A 190 -8.25 3.49 -11.86
N CYS A 191 -9.25 3.98 -11.11
CA CYS A 191 -9.75 5.34 -11.21
C CYS A 191 -8.86 6.39 -10.51
N VAL A 192 -7.63 6.05 -10.10
CA VAL A 192 -6.74 6.95 -9.36
C VAL A 192 -6.42 8.26 -10.10
N ALA A 193 -6.60 8.31 -11.41
CA ALA A 193 -6.47 9.53 -12.22
C ALA A 193 -7.80 10.31 -12.36
N ASP A 194 -8.92 9.84 -11.80
CA ASP A 194 -10.19 10.58 -11.67
C ASP A 194 -10.14 11.39 -10.36
N PHE A 195 -9.44 12.51 -10.42
CA PHE A 195 -9.17 13.38 -9.30
C PHE A 195 -10.38 14.22 -8.88
N ASP A 196 -11.34 14.45 -9.79
CA ASP A 196 -12.56 15.20 -9.49
C ASP A 196 -13.75 14.32 -9.09
N GLY A 197 -13.59 12.99 -9.15
CA GLY A 197 -14.55 11.99 -8.71
C GLY A 197 -15.78 11.91 -9.62
N SER A 198 -15.62 12.24 -10.91
CA SER A 198 -16.71 12.28 -11.88
C SER A 198 -17.11 10.91 -12.44
N GLY A 199 -16.32 9.88 -12.16
CA GLY A 199 -16.43 8.55 -12.77
C GLY A 199 -15.80 8.49 -14.17
N SER A 200 -14.84 9.36 -14.48
CA SER A 200 -14.11 9.34 -15.75
C SER A 200 -12.79 10.10 -15.63
N VAL A 201 -11.73 9.57 -16.25
CA VAL A 201 -10.46 10.28 -16.43
C VAL A 201 -10.54 11.11 -17.70
N ASP A 202 -10.65 12.43 -17.56
CA ASP A 202 -10.79 13.34 -18.69
C ASP A 202 -10.07 14.71 -18.55
N GLY A 203 -10.56 15.72 -19.25
CA GLY A 203 -9.98 17.07 -19.23
C GLY A 203 -10.11 17.76 -17.87
N GLY A 204 -11.07 17.36 -17.04
CA GLY A 204 -11.19 17.81 -15.64
C GLY A 204 -9.96 17.42 -14.85
N ASP A 205 -9.60 16.13 -14.87
CA ASP A 205 -8.46 15.57 -14.15
C ASP A 205 -7.12 16.07 -14.68
N LEU A 206 -7.00 16.20 -16.00
CA LEU A 206 -5.85 16.84 -16.60
C LEU A 206 -5.67 18.27 -16.07
N GLY A 207 -6.77 19.00 -15.87
CA GLY A 207 -6.76 20.32 -15.25
C GLY A 207 -6.25 20.30 -13.81
N VAL A 208 -6.62 19.28 -13.03
CA VAL A 208 -6.11 19.07 -11.65
C VAL A 208 -4.62 18.76 -11.67
N LEU A 209 -4.17 17.80 -12.48
CA LEU A 209 -2.75 17.41 -12.62
C LEU A 209 -1.88 18.62 -12.98
N LEU A 210 -2.26 19.37 -14.02
CA LEU A 210 -1.50 20.54 -14.46
C LEU A 210 -1.54 21.70 -13.45
N GLY A 211 -2.57 21.75 -12.61
CA GLY A 211 -2.65 22.70 -11.49
C GLY A 211 -1.65 22.41 -10.37
N GLY A 212 -1.24 21.15 -10.23
CA GLY A 212 -0.28 20.67 -9.23
C GLY A 212 1.16 20.50 -9.74
N TRP A 213 1.45 20.89 -10.99
CA TRP A 213 2.74 20.60 -11.64
C TRP A 213 3.97 21.06 -10.85
N GLY A 214 4.93 20.15 -10.68
CA GLY A 214 6.18 20.35 -9.94
C GLY A 214 6.26 19.51 -8.66
N ALA A 215 7.27 19.80 -7.84
CA ALA A 215 7.54 19.04 -6.62
C ALA A 215 6.44 19.18 -5.57
N LEU A 216 6.06 18.05 -4.98
CA LEU A 216 5.09 18.00 -3.90
C LEU A 216 5.77 18.16 -2.54
N SER A 217 5.06 18.80 -1.61
CA SER A 217 5.45 18.82 -0.19
C SER A 217 5.03 17.55 0.55
N GLU A 218 4.20 16.71 -0.07
CA GLU A 218 3.69 15.44 0.46
C GLU A 218 3.72 14.39 -0.67
N ILE A 219 4.38 13.25 -0.45
CA ILE A 219 4.49 12.16 -1.44
C ILE A 219 3.10 11.56 -1.67
N GLY A 220 2.63 11.48 -2.92
CA GLY A 220 1.28 10.99 -3.24
C GLY A 220 0.16 12.05 -3.21
N GLY A 221 0.50 13.33 -3.29
CA GLY A 221 -0.47 14.40 -3.54
C GLY A 221 -1.21 14.22 -4.87
N ALA A 222 -2.36 14.88 -5.03
CA ALA A 222 -3.18 14.76 -6.24
C ALA A 222 -2.37 15.14 -7.49
N GLY A 223 -2.22 14.20 -8.42
CA GLY A 223 -1.44 14.39 -9.65
C GLY A 223 -0.19 13.52 -9.75
N ASP A 224 0.41 13.10 -8.62
CA ASP A 224 1.58 12.22 -8.57
C ASP A 224 1.12 10.75 -8.70
N LEU A 225 1.10 10.30 -9.95
CA LEU A 225 0.55 9.03 -10.39
C LEU A 225 1.59 7.90 -10.39
N ASP A 226 2.89 8.17 -10.49
CA ASP A 226 3.93 7.15 -10.30
C ASP A 226 4.56 7.16 -8.90
N CYS A 227 4.17 8.12 -8.06
CA CYS A 227 4.51 8.21 -6.64
C CYS A 227 6.01 8.47 -6.42
N ASP A 228 6.62 9.27 -7.28
CA ASP A 228 8.04 9.68 -7.20
C ASP A 228 8.26 11.00 -6.44
N GLY A 229 7.17 11.69 -6.06
CA GLY A 229 7.18 12.93 -5.30
C GLY A 229 7.15 14.20 -6.14
N ASP A 230 7.14 14.09 -7.47
CA ASP A 230 6.93 15.18 -8.41
C ASP A 230 5.59 14.99 -9.17
N VAL A 231 5.01 16.08 -9.68
CA VAL A 231 3.94 16.02 -10.68
C VAL A 231 4.49 16.53 -12.01
N ASP A 232 4.77 15.61 -12.93
CA ASP A 232 5.47 15.92 -14.17
C ASP A 232 4.95 15.19 -15.43
N GLY A 233 5.80 15.07 -16.45
CA GLY A 233 5.45 14.44 -17.71
C GLY A 233 5.21 12.93 -17.59
N ALA A 234 5.80 12.26 -16.60
CA ALA A 234 5.58 10.85 -16.31
C ALA A 234 4.14 10.64 -15.82
N ASP A 235 3.67 11.46 -14.87
CA ASP A 235 2.30 11.43 -14.38
C ASP A 235 1.29 11.77 -15.47
N LEU A 236 1.58 12.79 -16.27
CA LEU A 236 0.75 13.11 -17.43
C LEU A 236 0.63 11.90 -18.36
N GLY A 237 1.71 11.16 -18.58
CA GLY A 237 1.71 9.93 -19.34
C GLY A 237 0.76 8.87 -18.75
N LEU A 238 0.78 8.70 -17.43
CA LEU A 238 -0.10 7.78 -16.71
C LEU A 238 -1.58 8.22 -16.76
N LEU A 239 -1.87 9.51 -16.57
CA LEU A 239 -3.22 10.06 -16.68
C LEU A 239 -3.79 9.80 -18.08
N LEU A 240 -3.00 10.09 -19.11
CA LEU A 240 -3.42 9.87 -20.50
C LEU A 240 -3.58 8.38 -20.83
N ALA A 241 -2.81 7.49 -20.20
CA ALA A 241 -2.98 6.05 -20.34
C ALA A 241 -4.29 5.54 -19.70
N ALA A 242 -4.77 6.23 -18.65
CA ALA A 242 -6.02 5.92 -17.96
C ALA A 242 -7.25 6.62 -18.57
N TRP A 243 -7.09 7.39 -19.66
CA TRP A 243 -8.16 8.24 -20.22
C TRP A 243 -9.43 7.46 -20.59
N GLY A 244 -10.56 7.89 -20.06
CA GLY A 244 -11.87 7.29 -20.30
C GLY A 244 -12.62 6.91 -19.02
N PRO A 245 -13.67 6.08 -19.14
CA PRO A 245 -14.55 5.76 -18.02
C PRO A 245 -13.86 5.02 -16.88
N CYS A 246 -14.35 5.37 -15.69
CA CYS A 246 -14.22 4.71 -14.41
C CYS A 246 -15.65 4.23 -14.02
#